data_AF-A0A8C7HBL0-F1
#
_entry.id   AF-A0A8C7HBL0-F1
#
_cell.length_a   1.000
_cell.length_b   1.000
_cell.length_c   1.000
_cell.angle_alpha   90.00
_cell.angle_beta   90.00
_cell.angle_gamma   90.00
#
_symmetry.space_group_name_H-M   'P 1'
#
loop_
_entity.id
_entity.type
_entity.pdbx_description
1 polymer ?
#
loop_
_entity_poly.entity_id
_entity_poly.type
_entity_poly.pdbx_seq_one_letter_code
_entity_poly.pdbx_strand_id
1 'polypeptide(L)'
;MNPWDIAPYSVTPVASLLTRCVASGVLSQEDVDSVPREPHVFSPHLLEAEQLITMERELDKINLEMELLKLEKESADVTHKFYLSKWGCSMYLRRRLMKPLCQTNLPVEADLHRYVVEVMRMVVEFIENLEAKISTVRSIPTIDDSMSNLNNGIAQLLAQVTEVERLSKQILQWRSQNSSTSINDITT
;
A
#
# COMPACT_ATOMS: atom_id res chain seq x y z
N MET A 1 -9.27 6.27 44.08
CA MET A 1 -9.69 4.86 44.29
C MET A 1 -11.08 4.72 43.73
N ASN A 2 -11.26 3.84 42.74
CA ASN A 2 -12.54 3.64 42.08
C ASN A 2 -13.44 2.82 43.03
N PRO A 3 -14.63 3.32 43.44
CA PRO A 3 -15.50 2.62 44.40
C PRO A 3 -16.07 1.28 43.90
N TRP A 4 -15.84 0.94 42.63
CA TRP A 4 -16.32 -0.28 41.98
C TRP A 4 -15.28 -1.40 41.86
N ASP A 5 -14.04 -1.19 42.31
CA ASP A 5 -13.06 -2.27 42.42
C ASP A 5 -13.42 -3.17 43.63
N ILE A 6 -14.26 -4.17 43.37
CA ILE A 6 -14.62 -5.20 44.36
C ILE A 6 -13.38 -6.08 44.57
N ALA A 7 -12.69 -5.85 45.69
CA ALA A 7 -11.59 -6.72 46.10
C ALA A 7 -12.13 -8.15 46.30
N PRO A 8 -11.49 -9.19 45.73
CA PRO A 8 -12.03 -10.56 45.68
C PRO A 8 -12.20 -11.24 47.05
N TYR A 9 -11.78 -10.60 48.14
CA TYR A 9 -11.77 -11.18 49.49
C TYR A 9 -12.43 -10.30 50.56
N SER A 10 -13.12 -9.21 50.20
CA SER A 10 -13.85 -8.40 51.17
C SER A 10 -15.33 -8.80 51.21
N VAL A 11 -15.83 -9.05 52.43
CA VAL A 11 -17.27 -9.23 52.65
C VAL A 11 -17.96 -7.91 52.30
N THR A 12 -18.82 -7.91 51.28
CA THR A 12 -19.55 -6.72 50.87
C THR A 12 -20.37 -6.19 52.05
N PRO A 13 -20.48 -4.86 52.26
CA PRO A 13 -21.29 -4.29 53.35
C PRO A 13 -22.75 -4.80 53.38
N VAL A 14 -23.30 -5.16 52.22
CA VAL A 14 -24.62 -5.80 52.12
C VAL A 14 -24.61 -7.20 52.73
N ALA A 15 -23.58 -8.01 52.48
CA ALA A 15 -23.47 -9.35 53.02
C ALA A 15 -23.37 -9.33 54.56
N SER A 16 -22.63 -8.39 55.15
CA SER A 16 -22.55 -8.27 56.62
C SER A 16 -23.88 -7.85 57.25
N LEU A 17 -24.66 -7.00 56.58
CA LEU A 17 -26.02 -6.65 57.01
C LEU A 17 -26.96 -7.85 56.93
N LEU A 18 -26.93 -8.61 55.84
CA LEU A 18 -27.74 -9.82 55.68
C LEU A 18 -27.39 -10.87 56.73
N THR A 19 -26.11 -11.13 57.00
CA THR A 19 -25.67 -12.03 58.08
C THR A 19 -26.21 -11.58 59.44
N ARG A 20 -26.23 -10.27 59.72
CA ARG A 20 -26.78 -9.75 60.98
C ARG A 20 -28.30 -9.93 61.07
N CYS A 21 -29.02 -9.74 59.96
CA CYS A 21 -30.46 -9.97 59.91
C CYS A 21 -30.81 -11.44 60.17
N VAL A 22 -30.04 -12.37 59.59
CA VAL A 22 -30.16 -13.81 59.85
C VAL A 22 -29.85 -14.14 61.31
N ALA A 23 -28.74 -13.60 61.85
CA ALA A 23 -28.38 -13.81 63.25
C ALA A 23 -29.40 -13.23 64.24
N SER A 24 -30.11 -12.15 63.85
CA SER A 24 -31.19 -11.56 64.65
C SER A 24 -32.55 -12.27 64.50
N GLY A 25 -32.64 -13.30 63.66
CA GLY A 25 -33.88 -14.04 63.40
C GLY A 25 -34.94 -13.26 62.61
N VAL A 26 -34.57 -12.11 62.04
CA VAL A 26 -35.44 -11.27 61.20
C VAL A 26 -35.61 -11.87 59.81
N LEU A 27 -34.66 -12.71 59.38
CA LEU A 27 -34.62 -13.34 58.06
C LEU A 27 -34.09 -14.77 58.20
N SER A 28 -34.68 -15.75 57.51
CA SER A 28 -34.20 -17.14 57.59
C SER A 28 -33.07 -17.38 56.57
N GLN A 29 -32.17 -18.32 56.86
CA GLN A 29 -31.11 -18.70 55.93
C GLN A 29 -31.70 -19.26 54.62
N GLU A 30 -32.84 -19.95 54.69
CA GLU A 30 -33.56 -20.44 53.52
C GLU A 30 -34.15 -19.32 52.64
N ASP A 31 -34.51 -18.18 53.23
CA ASP A 31 -34.99 -17.01 52.49
C ASP A 31 -33.84 -16.39 51.68
N VAL A 32 -32.63 -16.33 52.23
CA VAL A 32 -31.43 -15.85 51.51
C VAL A 32 -31.06 -16.81 50.37
N ASP A 33 -31.08 -18.11 50.65
CA ASP A 33 -30.63 -19.14 49.70
C ASP A 33 -31.65 -19.41 48.58
N SER A 34 -32.92 -19.04 48.78
CA SER A 34 -33.98 -19.17 47.78
C SER A 34 -34.02 -18.05 46.73
N VAL A 35 -33.24 -16.97 46.92
CA VAL A 35 -33.20 -15.84 45.98
C VAL A 35 -32.64 -16.32 44.62
N PRO A 36 -33.38 -16.15 43.51
CA PRO A 36 -32.89 -16.49 42.19
C PRO A 36 -31.59 -15.74 41.90
N ARG A 37 -30.52 -16.47 41.54
CA ARG A 37 -29.23 -15.88 41.11
C ARG A 37 -29.25 -15.39 39.65
N GLU A 38 -30.44 -15.10 39.14
CA GLU A 38 -30.60 -14.64 37.77
C GLU A 38 -29.93 -13.26 37.63
N PRO A 39 -29.08 -13.05 36.61
CA PRO A 39 -28.39 -11.78 36.42
C PRO A 39 -29.33 -10.62 36.00
N HIS A 40 -30.64 -10.88 35.91
CA HIS A 40 -31.67 -9.97 35.41
C HIS A 40 -32.63 -9.55 36.53
N VAL A 41 -32.10 -9.07 37.66
CA VAL A 41 -32.91 -8.56 38.78
C VAL A 41 -33.62 -7.24 38.42
N PHE A 42 -33.16 -6.56 37.37
CA PHE A 42 -33.68 -5.29 36.91
C PHE A 42 -34.59 -5.43 35.68
N SER A 43 -35.52 -4.47 35.53
CA SER A 43 -36.41 -4.37 34.37
C SER A 43 -35.61 -4.41 33.06
N PRO A 44 -36.10 -5.10 32.00
CA PRO A 44 -35.38 -5.21 30.71
C PRO A 44 -35.03 -3.84 30.11
N HIS A 45 -35.87 -2.83 30.32
CA HIS A 45 -35.60 -1.46 29.88
C HIS A 45 -34.38 -0.82 30.58
N LEU A 46 -34.09 -1.18 31.83
CA LEU A 46 -32.92 -0.66 32.53
C LEU A 46 -31.64 -1.29 31.97
N LEU A 47 -31.68 -2.58 31.68
CA LEU A 47 -30.56 -3.31 31.07
C LEU A 47 -30.24 -2.77 29.67
N GLU A 48 -31.26 -2.52 28.86
CA GLU A 48 -31.09 -1.90 27.54
C GLU A 48 -30.49 -0.49 27.65
N ALA A 49 -30.97 0.32 28.60
CA ALA A 49 -30.43 1.66 28.84
C ALA A 49 -28.96 1.61 29.31
N GLU A 50 -28.60 0.66 30.18
CA GLU A 50 -27.22 0.47 30.63
C GLU A 50 -26.30 0.06 29.48
N GLN A 51 -26.76 -0.84 28.60
CA GLN A 51 -26.02 -1.25 27.40
C GLN A 51 -25.81 -0.09 26.43
N LEU A 52 -26.84 0.73 26.20
CA LEU A 52 -26.74 1.92 25.36
C LEU A 52 -25.74 2.94 25.92
N ILE A 53 -25.81 3.23 27.22
CA ILE A 53 -24.87 4.16 27.88
C ILE A 53 -23.42 3.62 27.80
N THR A 54 -23.25 2.31 27.95
CA THR A 54 -21.93 1.67 27.85
C THR A 54 -21.38 1.77 26.42
N MET A 55 -22.22 1.50 25.42
CA MET A 55 -21.84 1.61 24.00
C MET A 55 -21.51 3.05 23.61
N GLU A 56 -22.31 4.04 24.08
CA GLU A 56 -22.07 5.46 23.84
C GLU A 56 -20.73 5.90 24.43
N ARG A 57 -20.41 5.46 25.66
CA ARG A 57 -19.11 5.73 26.29
C ARG A 57 -17.94 5.16 25.51
N GLU A 58 -18.05 3.93 25.00
CA GLU A 58 -17.00 3.32 24.18
C GLU A 58 -16.83 4.06 22.85
N LEU A 59 -17.92 4.53 22.25
CA LEU A 59 -17.89 5.36 21.04
C LEU A 59 -17.15 6.67 21.30
N ASP A 60 -17.46 7.37 22.39
CA ASP A 60 -16.80 8.62 22.78
C ASP A 60 -15.30 8.40 23.00
N LYS A 61 -14.92 7.32 23.68
CA LYS A 61 -13.53 6.96 23.90
C LYS A 61 -12.78 6.75 22.58
N ILE A 62 -13.34 5.95 21.67
CA ILE A 62 -12.75 5.70 20.35
C ILE A 62 -12.64 7.01 19.55
N ASN A 63 -13.65 7.88 19.63
CA ASN A 63 -13.62 9.18 18.96
C ASN A 63 -12.48 10.06 19.49
N LEU A 64 -12.28 10.12 20.81
CA LEU A 64 -11.18 10.86 21.42
C LEU A 64 -9.80 10.29 21.01
N GLU A 65 -9.64 8.98 20.99
CA GLU A 65 -8.41 8.32 20.52
C GLU A 65 -8.13 8.65 19.04
N MET A 66 -9.16 8.69 18.21
CA MET A 66 -9.04 9.09 16.80
C MET A 66 -8.60 10.55 16.66
N GLU A 67 -9.21 11.46 17.42
CA GLU A 67 -8.84 12.89 17.41
C GLU A 67 -7.39 13.10 17.87
N LEU A 68 -6.95 12.39 18.90
CA LEU A 68 -5.56 12.40 19.37
C LEU A 68 -4.60 11.99 18.26
N LEU A 69 -4.86 10.87 17.59
CA LEU A 69 -4.02 10.37 16.49
C LEU A 69 -3.99 11.34 15.30
N LYS A 70 -5.13 11.97 15.00
CA LYS A 70 -5.21 13.00 13.96
C LYS A 70 -4.35 14.22 14.31
N LEU A 71 -4.43 14.68 15.56
CA LEU A 71 -3.62 15.80 16.04
C LEU A 71 -2.12 15.45 16.04
N GLU A 72 -1.75 14.24 16.45
CA GLU A 72 -0.38 13.75 16.39
C GLU A 72 0.15 13.76 14.95
N LYS A 73 -0.62 13.23 14.00
CA LYS A 73 -0.30 13.26 12.57
C LYS A 73 -0.10 14.68 12.04
N GLU A 74 -0.99 15.62 12.38
CA GLU A 74 -0.88 17.02 11.97
C GLU A 74 0.35 17.70 12.61
N SER A 75 0.67 17.37 13.86
CA SER A 75 1.83 17.92 14.57
C SER A 75 3.17 17.33 14.12
N ALA A 76 3.19 16.11 13.59
CA ALA A 76 4.38 15.48 13.06
C ALA A 76 4.96 16.27 11.86
N ASP A 77 4.11 16.83 11.01
CA ASP A 77 4.53 17.58 9.82
C ASP A 77 5.10 18.97 10.19
N VAL A 78 4.59 19.58 11.26
CA VAL A 78 5.08 20.86 11.81
C VAL A 78 6.45 20.69 12.48
N THR A 79 6.64 19.60 13.21
CA THR A 79 7.92 19.28 13.87
C THR A 79 9.00 18.99 12.84
N HIS A 80 8.66 18.32 11.73
CA HIS A 80 9.65 17.96 10.71
C HIS A 80 10.25 19.18 10.00
N LYS A 81 9.45 20.15 9.52
CA LYS A 81 10.01 21.34 8.83
C LYS A 81 10.76 22.30 9.76
N PHE A 82 10.24 22.55 10.96
CA PHE A 82 10.89 23.49 11.89
C PHE A 82 12.24 22.95 12.37
N TYR A 83 12.31 21.68 12.79
CA TYR A 83 13.57 21.08 13.22
C TYR A 83 14.56 20.87 12.06
N LEU A 84 14.09 20.54 10.85
CA LEU A 84 14.95 20.45 9.66
C LEU A 84 15.47 21.80 9.14
N SER A 85 14.81 22.91 9.50
CA SER A 85 15.29 24.26 9.18
C SER A 85 16.28 24.78 10.22
N LYS A 86 16.08 24.44 11.50
CA LYS A 86 16.93 24.85 12.63
C LYS A 86 18.24 24.06 12.69
N TRP A 87 18.18 22.75 12.47
CA TRP A 87 19.35 21.94 12.17
C TRP A 87 19.53 22.01 10.66
N GLY A 88 20.63 22.53 10.11
CA GLY A 88 20.87 22.67 8.67
C GLY A 88 20.95 21.34 7.86
N CYS A 89 20.07 20.39 8.15
CA CYS A 89 20.06 19.00 7.73
C CYS A 89 19.92 18.83 6.22
N SER A 90 19.37 19.81 5.48
CA SER A 90 19.33 19.71 4.01
C SER A 90 20.73 19.57 3.39
N MET A 91 21.75 20.23 3.95
CA MET A 91 23.13 20.11 3.47
C MET A 91 23.86 18.88 4.05
N TYR A 92 23.61 18.54 5.32
CA TYR A 92 24.25 17.40 5.97
C TYR A 92 23.70 16.04 5.51
N LEU A 93 22.39 15.91 5.25
CA LEU A 93 21.81 14.70 4.65
C LEU A 93 22.33 14.50 3.23
N ARG A 94 22.41 15.56 2.43
CA ARG A 94 22.93 15.48 1.06
C ARG A 94 24.39 15.01 1.05
N ARG A 95 25.21 15.50 1.99
CA ARG A 95 26.59 15.00 2.20
C ARG A 95 26.67 13.57 2.74
N ARG A 96 25.71 13.11 3.55
CA ARG A 96 25.66 11.72 4.06
C ARG A 96 25.19 10.73 3.00
N LEU A 97 24.22 11.11 2.17
CA LEU A 97 23.70 10.30 1.06
C LEU A 97 24.72 10.15 -0.08
N MET A 98 25.68 11.09 -0.18
CA MET A 98 26.81 10.99 -1.11
C MET A 98 28.01 10.19 -0.57
N LYS A 99 27.97 9.73 0.69
CA LYS A 99 28.97 8.80 1.22
C LYS A 99 28.49 7.36 1.05
N PRO A 100 29.36 6.42 0.65
CA PRO A 100 29.00 5.01 0.62
C PRO A 100 28.46 4.58 1.99
N LEU A 101 27.27 3.96 2.02
CA LEU A 101 26.58 3.48 3.23
C LEU A 101 27.36 2.38 4.00
N CYS A 102 28.49 1.92 3.48
CA CYS A 102 29.18 0.72 3.97
C CYS A 102 30.01 0.90 5.25
N GLN A 103 29.88 1.99 6.00
CA GLN A 103 30.62 2.18 7.27
C GLN A 103 29.83 2.84 8.42
N THR A 104 28.50 2.90 8.35
CA THR A 104 27.67 3.41 9.46
C THR A 104 26.59 2.42 9.89
N ASN A 105 26.92 1.13 9.93
CA ASN A 105 26.07 0.18 10.62
C ASN A 105 26.34 0.34 12.11
N LEU A 106 25.39 0.97 12.82
CA LEU A 106 25.28 0.74 14.25
C LEU A 106 25.13 -0.78 14.44
N PRO A 107 25.77 -1.38 15.45
CA PRO A 107 25.53 -2.79 15.74
C PRO A 107 24.03 -2.97 15.95
N VAL A 108 23.40 -3.74 15.06
CA VAL A 108 22.01 -4.11 15.18
C VAL A 108 21.90 -5.00 16.41
N GLU A 109 20.91 -4.75 17.24
CA GLU A 109 20.67 -5.58 18.41
C GLU A 109 20.35 -7.03 17.96
N ALA A 110 20.89 -8.02 18.66
CA ALA A 110 20.93 -9.39 18.17
C ALA A 110 19.53 -10.01 17.96
N ASP A 111 18.54 -9.52 18.71
CA ASP A 111 17.12 -9.86 18.60
C ASP A 111 16.46 -9.31 17.32
N LEU A 112 16.98 -8.19 16.80
CA LEU A 112 16.48 -7.55 15.57
C LEU A 112 17.06 -8.16 14.29
N HIS A 113 18.17 -8.91 14.36
CA HIS A 113 18.81 -9.52 13.20
C HIS A 113 17.86 -10.39 12.37
N ARG A 114 16.98 -11.17 13.02
CA ARG A 114 16.01 -12.02 12.32
C ARG A 114 15.08 -11.19 11.43
N TYR A 115 14.59 -10.06 11.93
CA TYR A 115 13.71 -9.17 11.19
C TYR A 115 14.44 -8.43 10.08
N VAL A 116 15.68 -8.00 10.33
CA VAL A 116 16.51 -7.35 9.30
C VAL A 116 16.80 -8.29 8.15
N VAL A 117 17.15 -9.55 8.42
CA VAL A 117 17.38 -10.58 7.38
C VAL A 117 16.10 -10.85 6.60
N GLU A 118 14.96 -10.95 7.28
CA GLU A 118 13.65 -11.14 6.65
C GLU A 118 13.32 -10.00 5.68
N VAL A 119 13.48 -8.75 6.14
CA VAL A 119 13.22 -7.55 5.33
C VAL A 119 14.19 -7.46 4.16
N MET A 120 15.48 -7.72 4.39
CA MET A 120 16.46 -7.73 3.30
C MET A 120 16.13 -8.78 2.24
N ARG A 121 15.67 -9.97 2.64
CA ARG A 121 15.23 -11.00 1.70
C ARG A 121 14.03 -10.51 0.87
N MET A 122 13.01 -9.95 1.51
CA MET A 122 11.85 -9.38 0.80
C MET A 122 12.25 -8.26 -0.16
N VAL A 123 13.21 -7.41 0.22
CA VAL A 123 13.71 -6.33 -0.64
C VAL A 123 14.43 -6.89 -1.87
N VAL A 124 15.26 -7.91 -1.71
CA VAL A 124 15.94 -8.57 -2.84
C VAL A 124 14.92 -9.21 -3.79
N GLU A 125 13.97 -9.99 -3.26
CA GLU A 125 12.90 -10.61 -4.06
C GLU A 125 12.05 -9.56 -4.80
N PHE A 126 11.75 -8.43 -4.14
CA PHE A 126 11.03 -7.32 -4.76
C PHE A 126 11.82 -6.68 -5.90
N ILE A 127 13.13 -6.43 -5.70
CA ILE A 127 13.99 -5.85 -6.73
C ILE A 127 14.06 -6.77 -7.94
N GLU A 128 14.25 -8.07 -7.74
CA GLU A 128 14.28 -9.07 -8.81
C GLU A 128 12.96 -9.10 -9.60
N ASN A 129 11.82 -9.09 -8.91
CA ASN A 129 10.50 -9.05 -9.54
C ASN A 129 10.27 -7.76 -10.33
N LEU A 130 10.65 -6.62 -9.75
CA LEU A 130 10.53 -5.33 -10.42
C LEU A 130 11.39 -5.26 -11.68
N GLU A 131 12.63 -5.74 -11.61
CA GLU A 131 13.54 -5.79 -12.74
C GLU A 131 13.02 -6.72 -13.85
N ALA A 132 12.51 -7.89 -13.49
CA ALA A 132 11.86 -8.80 -14.43
C ALA A 132 10.67 -8.11 -15.14
N LYS A 133 9.80 -7.43 -14.39
CA LYS A 133 8.67 -6.69 -14.96
C LYS A 133 9.11 -5.55 -15.87
N ILE A 134 10.10 -4.76 -15.47
CA ILE A 134 10.64 -3.68 -16.32
C ILE A 134 11.25 -4.26 -17.60
N SER A 135 11.97 -5.38 -17.51
CA SER A 135 12.52 -6.07 -18.68
C SER A 135 11.41 -6.53 -19.63
N THR A 136 10.32 -7.12 -19.12
CA THR A 136 9.17 -7.49 -19.96
C THR A 136 8.55 -6.28 -20.65
N VAL A 137 8.36 -5.16 -19.96
CA VAL A 137 7.81 -3.94 -20.55
C VAL A 137 8.75 -3.36 -21.62
N ARG A 138 10.07 -3.38 -21.39
CA ARG A 138 11.07 -2.92 -22.38
C ARG A 138 11.18 -3.83 -23.59
N SER A 139 10.87 -5.12 -23.46
CA SER A 139 10.87 -6.06 -24.57
C SER A 139 9.67 -5.91 -25.51
N ILE A 140 8.62 -5.19 -25.08
CA ILE A 140 7.48 -4.85 -25.94
C ILE A 140 8.02 -3.91 -27.04
N PRO A 141 7.94 -4.31 -28.33
CA PRO A 141 8.36 -3.45 -29.42
C PRO A 141 7.66 -2.11 -29.29
N THR A 142 8.42 -1.03 -29.16
CA THR A 142 7.81 0.28 -29.10
C THR A 142 7.17 0.57 -30.46
N ILE A 143 6.08 1.32 -30.46
CA ILE A 143 5.43 1.75 -31.72
C ILE A 143 6.47 2.43 -32.62
N ASP A 144 7.46 3.12 -32.04
CA ASP A 144 8.56 3.78 -32.74
C ASP A 144 9.48 2.79 -33.50
N ASP A 145 9.87 1.68 -32.86
CA ASP A 145 10.67 0.62 -33.52
C ASP A 145 9.90 -0.02 -34.69
N SER A 146 8.59 -0.26 -34.50
CA SER A 146 7.75 -0.78 -35.59
C SER A 146 7.59 0.23 -36.74
N MET A 147 7.50 1.53 -36.40
CA MET A 147 7.37 2.62 -37.37
C MET A 147 8.67 2.80 -38.17
N SER A 148 9.83 2.72 -37.52
CA SER A 148 11.14 2.80 -38.21
C SER A 148 11.36 1.62 -39.17
N ASN A 149 10.98 0.41 -38.76
CA ASN A 149 11.01 -0.78 -39.63
C ASN A 149 10.07 -0.62 -40.83
N LEU A 150 8.86 -0.10 -40.61
CA LEU A 150 7.91 0.18 -41.69
C LEU A 150 8.45 1.25 -42.65
N ASN A 151 9.01 2.34 -42.13
CA ASN A 151 9.60 3.41 -42.95
C ASN A 151 10.77 2.89 -43.81
N ASN A 152 11.62 2.03 -43.25
CA ASN A 152 12.68 1.36 -44.01
C ASN A 152 12.10 0.46 -45.11
N GLY A 153 11.05 -0.31 -44.82
CA GLY A 153 10.35 -1.13 -45.82
C GLY A 153 9.73 -0.30 -46.94
N ILE A 154 9.12 0.84 -46.61
CA ILE A 154 8.57 1.78 -47.59
C ILE A 154 9.69 2.35 -48.47
N ALA A 155 10.83 2.74 -47.89
CA ALA A 155 11.97 3.24 -48.65
C ALA A 155 12.52 2.19 -49.64
N GLN A 156 12.61 0.92 -49.23
CA GLN A 156 13.01 -0.17 -50.10
C GLN A 156 12.01 -0.41 -51.24
N LEU A 157 10.71 -0.39 -50.95
CA LEU A 157 9.66 -0.50 -51.95
C LEU A 157 9.72 0.63 -52.98
N LEU A 158 9.90 1.87 -52.52
CA LEU A 158 10.06 3.02 -53.41
C LEU A 158 11.27 2.86 -54.33
N ALA A 159 12.41 2.40 -53.79
CA ALA A 159 13.60 2.13 -54.61
C ALA A 159 13.31 1.07 -55.69
N GLN A 160 12.63 -0.03 -55.33
CA GLN A 160 12.22 -1.05 -56.31
C GLN A 160 11.26 -0.50 -57.37
N VAL A 161 10.29 0.33 -56.99
CA VAL A 161 9.36 0.98 -57.94
C VAL A 161 10.11 1.85 -58.95
N THR A 162 11.09 2.64 -58.48
CA THR A 162 11.90 3.47 -59.39
C THR A 162 12.73 2.63 -60.36
N GLU A 163 13.24 1.48 -59.92
CA GLU A 163 14.00 0.58 -60.76
C GLU A 163 13.12 -0.11 -61.81
N VAL A 164 11.91 -0.55 -61.42
CA VAL A 164 10.91 -1.09 -62.35
C VAL A 164 10.50 -0.04 -63.38
N GLU A 165 10.29 1.22 -62.97
CA GLU A 165 9.98 2.31 -63.89
C GLU A 165 11.13 2.57 -64.87
N ARG A 166 12.38 2.56 -64.39
CA ARG A 166 13.58 2.70 -65.22
C ARG A 166 13.71 1.59 -66.26
N LEU A 167 13.53 0.33 -65.84
CA LEU A 167 13.54 -0.84 -66.71
C LEU A 167 12.42 -0.77 -67.75
N SER A 168 11.21 -0.37 -67.34
CA SER A 168 10.08 -0.18 -68.25
C SER A 168 10.39 0.87 -69.34
N LYS A 169 10.96 2.01 -68.97
CA LYS A 169 11.40 3.05 -69.92
C LYS A 169 12.45 2.52 -70.90
N GLN A 170 13.42 1.74 -70.44
CA GLN A 170 14.43 1.12 -71.31
C GLN A 170 13.81 0.14 -72.31
N ILE A 171 12.87 -0.70 -71.87
CA ILE A 171 12.16 -1.65 -72.76
C ILE A 171 11.38 -0.90 -73.84
N LEU A 172 10.70 0.19 -73.48
CA LEU A 172 9.96 1.02 -74.43
C LEU A 172 10.90 1.69 -75.45
N GLN A 173 12.02 2.24 -75.01
CA GLN A 173 13.03 2.82 -75.90
C GLN A 173 13.61 1.76 -76.86
N TRP A 174 13.99 0.59 -76.34
CA TRP A 174 14.51 -0.50 -77.16
C TRP A 174 13.48 -0.97 -78.20
N ARG A 175 12.21 -1.12 -77.82
CA ARG A 175 11.12 -1.44 -78.75
C ARG A 175 10.96 -0.37 -79.83
N SER A 176 11.03 0.92 -79.48
CA SER A 176 10.91 2.02 -80.44
C SER A 176 12.07 2.04 -81.45
N GLN A 177 13.31 1.80 -81.01
CA GLN A 177 14.48 1.71 -81.87
C GLN A 177 14.37 0.54 -82.84
N ASN A 178 13.99 -0.65 -82.37
CA ASN A 178 13.81 -1.83 -83.23
C ASN A 178 12.67 -1.67 -84.25
N SER A 179 11.63 -0.91 -83.90
CA SER A 179 10.53 -0.60 -84.83
C SER A 179 10.97 0.38 -85.93
N SER A 180 11.95 1.24 -85.63
CA SER A 180 12.47 2.25 -86.56
C SER A 180 13.44 1.63 -87.57
N THR A 181 14.28 0.70 -87.16
CA THR A 181 15.20 -0.03 -88.06
C THR A 181 14.45 -0.95 -89.01
N SER A 182 13.39 -1.64 -88.56
CA SER A 182 12.58 -2.49 -89.44
C SER A 182 11.80 -1.72 -90.51
N ILE A 183 11.56 -0.41 -90.34
CA ILE A 183 10.88 0.43 -91.36
C ILE A 183 11.90 0.97 -92.38
N ASN A 184 13.12 1.29 -91.94
CA ASN A 184 14.15 1.83 -92.83
C ASN A 184 14.75 0.77 -93.76
N ASP A 185 14.77 -0.51 -93.35
CA ASP A 185 15.23 -1.63 -94.20
C ASP A 185 14.22 -2.04 -95.29
N ILE A 186 13.00 -1.48 -95.30
CA ILE A 186 11.98 -1.75 -96.33
C ILE A 186 11.99 -0.69 -97.45
N THR A 187 12.73 0.42 -97.27
CA THR A 187 12.75 1.57 -98.21
C THR A 187 14.07 1.81 -98.96
N THR A 188 14.97 0.83 -99.02
CA THR A 188 16.14 0.85 -99.91
C THR A 188 16.10 -0.26 -100.96
#